data_AF-A0A2Z6EZX0-F1
#
_entry.id   AF-A0A2Z6EZX0-F1
#
_cell.length_a   1.000
_cell.length_b   1.000
_cell.length_c   1.000
_cell.angle_alpha   90.00
_cell.angle_beta   90.00
_cell.angle_gamma   90.00
#
_symmetry.space_group_name_H-M   'P 1'
#
loop_
_entity.id
_entity.type
_entity.pdbx_description
1 polymer ?
#
loop_
_entity_poly.entity_id
_entity_poly.type
_entity_poly.pdbx_seq_one_letter_code
_entity_poly.pdbx_strand_id
1 'polypeptide(L)' 'MRAHALICFLALILYRVLRMRLKANKSEYSVERALEALESVQWHRVKINGESHTGVSVSNLQRKLFKDMEVKPPKQATTA' A
#
# COMPACT_ATOMS: atom_id res chain seq x y z
N MET A 1 -23.97 -16.74 1.98
CA MET A 1 -24.23 -15.36 2.47
C MET A 1 -23.41 -14.94 3.70
N ARG A 2 -23.15 -15.82 4.69
CA ARG A 2 -22.35 -15.44 5.89
C ARG A 2 -20.90 -15.00 5.60
N ALA A 3 -20.23 -15.64 4.62
CA ALA A 3 -18.88 -15.26 4.21
C ALA A 3 -18.80 -13.82 3.67
N HIS A 4 -19.84 -13.34 2.98
CA HIS A 4 -19.89 -11.99 2.44
C HIS A 4 -19.92 -10.94 3.55
N ALA A 5 -20.73 -11.17 4.60
CA ALA A 5 -20.79 -10.29 5.77
C ALA A 5 -19.43 -10.18 6.47
N LEU A 6 -18.68 -11.29 6.58
CA LEU A 6 -17.33 -11.28 7.16
C LEU A 6 -16.34 -10.49 6.31
N ILE A 7 -16.34 -10.70 4.99
CA ILE A 7 -15.45 -9.96 4.07
C ILE A 7 -15.75 -8.46 4.12
N CYS A 8 -17.03 -8.08 4.08
CA CYS A 8 -17.44 -6.69 4.21
C CYS A 8 -17.04 -6.11 5.58
N PHE A 9 -17.22 -6.87 6.66
CA PHE A 9 -16.83 -6.43 7.99
C PHE A 9 -15.31 -6.18 8.11
N LEU A 10 -14.50 -7.09 7.55
CA LEU A 10 -13.04 -6.90 7.47
C LEU A 10 -12.67 -5.65 6.67
N ALA A 11 -13.30 -5.44 5.52
CA ALA A 11 -13.08 -4.25 4.71
C ALA A 11 -13.43 -2.96 5.47
N LEU A 12 -14.55 -2.95 6.20
CA LEU A 12 -14.97 -1.80 7.02
C LEU A 12 -14.00 -1.54 8.17
N ILE A 13 -13.50 -2.57 8.84
CA ILE A 13 -12.48 -2.44 9.89
C ILE A 13 -11.20 -1.84 9.32
N LEU A 14 -10.71 -2.39 8.19
CA LEU A 14 -9.50 -1.88 7.53
C LEU A 14 -9.66 -0.41 7.15
N TYR A 15 -10.78 -0.04 6.52
CA TYR A 15 -11.09 1.35 6.18
C TYR A 15 -11.10 2.25 7.42
N ARG A 16 -11.73 1.79 8.53
CA ARG A 16 -11.80 2.54 9.78
C ARG A 16 -10.41 2.78 10.37
N VAL A 17 -9.57 1.75 10.43
CA VAL A 17 -8.20 1.85 10.95
C VAL A 17 -7.37 2.80 10.10
N LEU A 18 -7.40 2.65 8.77
CA LEU A 18 -6.66 3.53 7.86
C LEU A 18 -7.10 5.00 8.02
N ARG A 19 -8.42 5.25 8.10
CA ARG A 19 -8.95 6.60 8.32
C ARG A 19 -8.48 7.20 9.64
N MET A 20 -8.45 6.41 10.72
CA MET A 20 -7.96 6.87 12.01
C MET A 20 -6.48 7.26 11.96
N ARG A 21 -5.65 6.44 11.30
CA ARG A 21 -4.20 6.70 11.18
C ARG A 21 -3.90 7.92 10.30
N LEU A 22 -4.59 8.06 9.17
CA LEU A 22 -4.49 9.25 8.32
C LEU A 22 -4.87 10.53 9.10
N LYS A 23 -5.95 10.49 9.88
CA LYS A 23 -6.37 11.63 10.71
C LYS A 23 -5.36 11.94 11.82
N ALA A 24 -4.82 10.91 12.49
CA ALA A 24 -3.82 11.08 13.54
C ALA A 24 -2.54 11.74 13.02
N ASN A 25 -2.15 11.41 11.78
CA ASN A 25 -0.98 12.00 11.11
C ASN A 25 -1.28 13.31 10.35
N LYS A 26 -2.48 13.90 10.54
CA LYS A 26 -2.93 15.13 9.86
C LYS A 26 -2.84 15.06 8.33
N SER A 27 -3.05 13.87 7.77
CA SER A 27 -3.04 13.68 6.32
C SER A 27 -4.28 14.33 5.69
N GLU A 28 -4.06 15.00 4.57
CA GLU A 28 -5.09 15.66 3.75
C GLU A 28 -5.83 14.68 2.81
N TYR A 29 -5.39 13.43 2.75
CA TYR A 29 -5.96 12.41 1.86
C TYR A 29 -7.08 11.62 2.55
N SER A 30 -8.12 11.29 1.77
CA SER A 30 -9.07 10.25 2.15
C SER A 30 -8.45 8.86 1.95
N VAL A 31 -9.01 7.84 2.61
CA VAL A 31 -8.55 6.45 2.45
C VAL A 31 -8.59 6.02 0.98
N GLU A 32 -9.66 6.37 0.26
CA GLU A 32 -9.81 6.04 -1.17
C GLU A 32 -8.71 6.70 -2.02
N ARG A 33 -8.47 8.01 -1.82
CA ARG A 33 -7.43 8.74 -2.56
C ARG A 33 -6.04 8.24 -2.24
N ALA A 34 -5.79 7.84 -0.99
CA ALA A 34 -4.54 7.22 -0.59
C ALA A 34 -4.34 5.87 -1.28
N LEU A 35 -5.38 5.03 -1.35
CA LEU A 35 -5.33 3.73 -2.03
C LEU A 35 -5.14 3.88 -3.54
N GLU A 36 -5.85 4.81 -4.19
CA GLU A 36 -5.66 5.12 -5.62
C GLU A 36 -4.20 5.52 -5.91
N ALA A 37 -3.60 6.36 -5.06
CA ALA A 37 -2.20 6.75 -5.22
C ALA A 37 -1.23 5.57 -5.04
N LEU A 38 -1.57 4.60 -4.18
CA LEU A 38 -0.76 3.40 -3.93
C LEU A 38 -0.96 2.29 -4.96
N GLU A 39 -2.08 2.24 -5.67
CA GLU A 39 -2.34 1.26 -6.73
C GLU A 39 -1.28 1.34 -7.84
N SER A 40 -0.77 2.55 -8.09
CA SER A 40 0.30 2.82 -9.06
C SER A 40 1.71 2.44 -8.58
N VAL A 41 1.88 1.78 -7.43
CA VAL A 41 3.20 1.28 -7.00
C VAL A 41 3.67 0.22 -8.00
N GLN A 42 4.75 0.55 -8.72
CA GLN A 42 5.23 -0.27 -9.83
C GLN A 42 6.27 -1.30 -9.37
N TRP A 43 6.05 -2.54 -9.79
CA TRP A 43 6.99 -3.63 -9.65
C TRP A 43 7.76 -3.77 -10.97
N HIS A 44 9.06 -3.49 -10.95
CA HIS A 44 9.91 -3.60 -12.13
C HIS A 44 10.84 -4.79 -11.99
N ARG A 45 10.81 -5.71 -12.95
CA ARG A 45 11.83 -6.76 -13.08
C ARG A 45 12.70 -6.43 -14.27
N VAL A 46 13.95 -6.03 -14.02
CA VAL A 46 14.93 -5.69 -15.04
C VAL A 46 15.97 -6.80 -15.10
N LYS A 47 16.23 -7.35 -16.29
CA LYS A 47 17.36 -8.25 -16.51
C LYS A 47 18.56 -7.42 -16.98
N ILE A 48 19.63 -7.43 -16.20
CA ILE A 48 20.89 -6.74 -16.55
C ILE A 48 21.97 -7.81 -16.57
N ASN A 49 22.67 -7.94 -17.70
CA ASN A 49 23.80 -8.87 -17.87
C ASN A 49 23.49 -10.35 -17.49
N GLY A 50 22.27 -10.82 -17.79
CA GLY A 50 21.83 -12.18 -17.47
C GLY A 50 21.27 -12.37 -16.04
N GLU A 51 21.50 -11.41 -15.14
CA GLU A 51 20.94 -11.42 -13.78
C GLU A 51 19.60 -10.69 -13.71
N SER A 52 18.64 -11.28 -12.99
CA SER A 52 17.29 -10.70 -12.83
C SER A 52 17.23 -9.84 -11.57
N HIS A 53 17.19 -8.53 -11.73
CA HIS A 53 16.95 -7.58 -10.66
C HIS A 53 15.45 -7.28 -10.56
N THR A 54 14.83 -7.63 -9.44
CA THR A 54 13.43 -7.29 -9.17
C THR A 54 13.41 -6.10 -8.21
N GLY A 55 12.90 -4.94 -8.61
CA GLY A 55 12.82 -3.70 -7.84
C GLY A 55 11.39 -3.19 -7.65
N VAL A 56 11.13 -2.49 -6.56
CA VAL A 56 9.85 -1.79 -6.33
C VAL A 56 10.11 -0.29 -6.36
N SER A 57 9.46 0.41 -7.27
CA SER A 57 9.57 1.86 -7.39
C SER A 57 8.43 2.52 -6.61
N VAL A 58 8.77 3.21 -5.52
CA VAL A 58 7.83 3.93 -4.66
C VAL A 58 8.11 5.43 -4.74
N SER A 59 7.14 6.22 -5.18
CA SER A 59 7.27 7.68 -5.27
C SER A 59 7.32 8.36 -3.88
N ASN A 60 7.76 9.62 -3.82
CA ASN A 60 7.79 10.38 -2.55
C ASN A 60 6.40 10.50 -1.92
N LEU A 61 5.36 10.72 -2.74
CA LEU A 61 3.98 10.75 -2.27
C LEU A 61 3.56 9.40 -1.67
N GLN A 62 3.83 8.30 -2.37
CA GLN A 62 3.50 6.96 -1.88
C GLN A 62 4.24 6.65 -0.57
N ARG A 63 5.52 7.04 -0.45
CA ARG A 63 6.29 6.89 0.79
C ARG A 63 5.69 7.70 1.95
N LYS A 64 5.23 8.93 1.70
CA LYS A 64 4.51 9.75 2.69
C LYS A 64 3.21 9.05 3.12
N LEU A 65 2.41 8.55 2.17
CA LEU A 65 1.16 7.84 2.47
C LEU A 65 1.40 6.56 3.30
N PHE A 66 2.41 5.75 2.95
CA PHE A 66 2.78 4.58 3.77
C PHE A 66 3.14 4.98 5.21
N LYS A 67 3.84 6.12 5.39
CA LYS A 67 4.16 6.66 6.72
C LYS A 67 2.91 7.15 7.46
N ASP A 68 2.03 7.91 6.80
CA ASP A 68 0.81 8.47 7.40
C ASP A 68 -0.22 7.39 7.79
N MET A 69 -0.27 6.30 7.02
CA MET A 69 -1.05 5.10 7.36
C MET A 69 -0.29 4.14 8.28
N GLU A 70 0.98 4.46 8.58
CA GLU A 70 1.92 3.67 9.39
C GLU A 70 1.93 2.18 8.96
N VAL A 71 1.96 1.95 7.65
CA VAL A 71 2.07 0.64 7.00
C VAL A 71 3.45 0.54 6.36
N LYS A 72 4.07 -0.64 6.42
CA LYS A 72 5.38 -0.85 5.79
C LYS A 72 5.22 -0.83 4.26
N PRO A 73 6.03 -0.07 3.51
CA PRO A 73 6.02 -0.15 2.06
C PRO A 73 6.40 -1.57 1.60
N PRO A 74 5.89 -2.02 0.45
CA PRO A 74 6.24 -3.32 -0.10
C PRO A 74 7.75 -3.42 -0.30
N LYS A 75 8.33 -4.52 0.18
CA LYS A 75 9.74 -4.87 -0.01
C LYS A 75 9.85 -5.83 -1.20
N GLN A 76 10.99 -5.81 -1.89
CA GLN A 76 11.29 -6.80 -2.92
C GLN A 76 11.12 -8.20 -2.33
N ALA A 77 10.39 -9.08 -3.03
CA ALA A 77 10.47 -10.49 -2.74
C ALA A 77 11.89 -10.93 -3.15
N THR A 78 12.77 -11.14 -2.17
CA THR A 78 14.03 -11.82 -2.38
C THR A 78 13.69 -13.25 -2.79
N THR A 79 13.55 -13.51 -4.09
CA THR A 79 13.69 -14.85 -4.63
C THR A 79 15.14 -15.26 -4.40
N ALA A 80 15.35 -16.05 -3.35
CA ALA A 80 16.54 -16.87 -3.18
C ALA A 80 16.57 -17.99 -4.23
#